data_AF-A0A920KPC1-F1
#
_entry.id   AF-A0A920KPC1-F1
#
_cell.length_a   1.000
_cell.length_b   1.000
_cell.length_c   1.000
_cell.angle_alpha   90.00
_cell.angle_beta   90.00
_cell.angle_gamma   90.00
#
_symmetry.space_group_name_H-M   'P 1'
#
loop_
_entity.id
_entity.type
_entity.pdbx_description
1 polymer ?
#
loop_
_entity_poly.entity_id
_entity_poly.type
_entity_poly.pdbx_seq_one_letter_code
_entity_poly.pdbx_strand_id
1 'polypeptide(L)'
;MKRLLAAGAGDIFQIAKAFRSGEVGRHHNPEFSLLEWYRLRWDHAALMREVAALVEEVLGIQSWQVWPYRALFGELMAIDPFEGGDPHSVPEGWLEIAREQVGEIPEALDRDAALDLLMSHCIEPAIRDWGVVFVTDFPPSQAALARIQRVDGTEVAARFECYVRGQELANGYWEQTDAEALTAQLNRENARRKMRGLMPRPIDERLLAAHQHGLPDCAGVALGVDRLLALKLGAERLSSVISFDWPVACLATTHITYRRLTIVHKVRAWVGVA
;
A
#
# COMPACT_ATOMS: atom_id res chain seq x y z
N MET A 1 -14.84 2.39 -4.23
CA MET A 1 -15.47 3.49 -3.46
C MET A 1 -15.55 4.80 -4.23
N LYS A 2 -14.51 5.28 -4.93
CA LYS A 2 -14.53 6.54 -5.72
C LYS A 2 -15.72 6.71 -6.69
N ARG A 3 -16.18 5.62 -7.34
CA ARG A 3 -17.39 5.65 -8.18
C ARG A 3 -18.67 6.01 -7.40
N LEU A 4 -18.77 5.63 -6.12
CA LEU A 4 -19.87 6.03 -5.24
C LEU A 4 -19.77 7.51 -4.84
N LEU A 5 -18.55 8.01 -4.61
CA LEU A 5 -18.31 9.43 -4.34
C LEU A 5 -18.75 10.30 -5.52
N ALA A 6 -18.35 9.93 -6.73
CA ALA A 6 -18.80 10.61 -7.96
C ALA A 6 -20.33 10.54 -8.16
N ALA A 7 -20.98 9.53 -7.60
CA ALA A 7 -22.44 9.38 -7.59
C ALA A 7 -23.13 10.09 -6.39
N GLY A 8 -22.39 10.87 -5.60
CA GLY A 8 -22.96 11.68 -4.51
C GLY A 8 -23.15 10.96 -3.17
N ALA A 9 -22.44 9.86 -2.92
CA ALA A 9 -22.59 9.09 -1.67
C ALA A 9 -22.21 9.87 -0.38
N GLY A 10 -21.46 10.97 -0.49
CA GLY A 10 -20.93 11.70 0.67
C GLY A 10 -19.70 11.04 1.27
N ASP A 11 -19.43 11.34 2.54
CA ASP A 11 -18.40 10.66 3.33
C ASP A 11 -18.80 9.20 3.54
N ILE A 12 -17.89 8.27 3.22
CA ILE A 12 -18.16 6.83 3.26
C ILE A 12 -16.97 6.05 3.79
N PHE A 13 -17.23 4.92 4.43
CA PHE A 13 -16.23 3.93 4.79
C PHE A 13 -16.69 2.52 4.40
N GLN A 14 -15.75 1.60 4.29
CA GLN A 14 -16.01 0.19 4.06
C GLN A 14 -15.00 -0.65 4.84
N ILE A 15 -15.48 -1.70 5.50
CA ILE A 15 -14.64 -2.79 6.00
C ILE A 15 -14.89 -4.00 5.09
N ALA A 16 -13.86 -4.48 4.41
CA ALA A 16 -13.97 -5.58 3.46
C ALA A 16 -12.71 -6.43 3.41
N LYS A 17 -12.84 -7.62 2.80
CA LYS A 17 -11.68 -8.43 2.42
C LYS A 17 -11.01 -7.86 1.18
N ALA A 18 -9.70 -7.68 1.26
CA ALA A 18 -8.82 -7.38 0.15
C ALA A 18 -7.91 -8.58 -0.14
N PHE A 19 -7.50 -8.72 -1.40
CA PHE A 19 -6.74 -9.86 -1.89
C PHE A 19 -5.47 -9.40 -2.60
N ARG A 20 -4.32 -9.92 -2.20
CA ARG A 20 -3.02 -9.67 -2.83
C ARG A 20 -2.27 -10.98 -3.05
N SER A 21 -1.97 -11.29 -4.31
CA SER A 21 -1.32 -12.54 -4.69
C SER A 21 0.16 -12.55 -4.28
N GLY A 22 0.60 -13.63 -3.64
CA GLY A 22 2.02 -13.85 -3.30
C GLY A 22 2.49 -13.20 -2.00
N GLU A 23 1.65 -12.42 -1.33
CA GLU A 23 2.00 -11.75 -0.06
C GLU A 23 1.70 -12.66 1.14
N VAL A 24 2.61 -13.60 1.42
CA VAL A 24 2.57 -14.47 2.61
C VAL A 24 3.80 -14.19 3.47
N GLY A 25 3.61 -13.82 4.74
CA GLY A 25 4.74 -13.54 5.63
C GLY A 25 4.32 -13.23 7.06
N ARG A 26 5.27 -12.73 7.86
CA ARG A 26 5.02 -12.37 9.28
C ARG A 26 3.89 -11.35 9.42
N HIS A 27 3.84 -10.37 8.53
CA HIS A 27 2.90 -9.24 8.55
C HIS A 27 1.97 -9.22 7.32
N HIS A 28 1.88 -10.34 6.58
CA HIS A 28 1.16 -10.44 5.32
C HIS A 28 0.37 -11.75 5.22
N ASN A 29 -0.89 -11.65 4.79
CA ASN A 29 -1.72 -12.78 4.42
C ASN A 29 -2.44 -12.44 3.10
N PRO A 30 -2.52 -13.35 2.10
CA PRO A 30 -3.09 -13.05 0.79
C PRO A 30 -4.52 -12.53 0.81
N GLU A 31 -5.32 -12.91 1.80
CA GLU A 31 -6.62 -12.33 2.10
C GLU A 31 -6.56 -11.63 3.46
N PHE A 32 -6.85 -10.33 3.52
CA PHE A 32 -6.79 -9.54 4.76
C PHE A 32 -7.97 -8.57 4.84
N SER A 33 -8.26 -8.11 6.05
CA SER A 33 -9.33 -7.16 6.34
C SER A 33 -8.81 -5.74 6.20
N LEU A 34 -9.45 -4.95 5.35
CA LEU A 34 -9.11 -3.56 5.06
C LEU A 34 -10.26 -2.65 5.49
N LEU A 35 -9.95 -1.59 6.23
CA LEU A 35 -10.83 -0.45 6.47
C LEU A 35 -10.41 0.67 5.52
N GLU A 36 -11.25 1.00 4.55
CA GLU A 36 -11.01 2.11 3.62
C GLU A 36 -12.11 3.16 3.81
N TRP A 37 -11.76 4.44 3.86
CA TRP A 37 -12.74 5.53 3.96
C TRP A 37 -12.30 6.79 3.23
N TYR A 38 -13.29 7.63 2.94
CA TYR A 38 -13.12 8.88 2.19
C TYR A 38 -13.86 10.03 2.87
N ARG A 39 -13.22 11.19 2.89
CA ARG A 39 -13.74 12.46 3.42
C ARG A 39 -13.79 13.51 2.32
N LEU A 40 -14.97 14.06 2.06
CA LEU A 40 -15.16 15.12 1.08
C LEU A 40 -14.62 16.45 1.62
N ARG A 41 -14.01 17.23 0.71
CA ARG A 41 -13.41 18.55 0.97
C ARG A 41 -12.30 18.54 2.03
N TRP A 42 -11.72 17.37 2.28
CA TRP A 42 -10.56 17.21 3.13
C TRP A 42 -9.33 17.03 2.27
N ASP A 43 -8.22 17.61 2.73
CA ASP A 43 -6.90 17.24 2.27
C ASP A 43 -6.35 16.06 3.10
N HIS A 44 -5.19 15.57 2.69
CA HIS A 44 -4.51 14.49 3.39
C HIS A 44 -4.08 14.88 4.82
N ALA A 45 -3.82 16.16 5.11
CA ALA A 45 -3.44 16.61 6.46
C ALA A 45 -4.62 16.56 7.45
N ALA A 46 -5.82 16.92 7.02
CA ALA A 46 -7.04 16.70 7.79
C ALA A 46 -7.28 15.21 8.01
N LEU A 47 -7.10 14.39 6.97
CA LEU A 47 -7.30 12.94 7.07
C LEU A 47 -6.29 12.26 8.00
N MET A 48 -5.01 12.66 8.00
CA MET A 48 -4.00 12.17 8.94
C MET A 48 -4.42 12.36 10.40
N ARG A 49 -5.02 13.50 10.74
CA ARG A 49 -5.52 13.77 12.10
C ARG A 49 -6.64 12.81 12.50
N GLU A 50 -7.52 12.45 11.58
CA GLU A 50 -8.56 11.44 11.83
C GLU A 50 -7.98 10.03 11.97
N VAL A 51 -6.97 9.68 11.17
CA VAL A 51 -6.22 8.42 11.34
C VAL A 51 -5.56 8.40 12.71
N ALA A 52 -4.90 9.49 13.13
CA ALA A 52 -4.26 9.59 14.43
C ALA A 52 -5.26 9.40 15.58
N ALA A 53 -6.44 10.03 15.49
CA ALA A 53 -7.50 9.87 16.49
C ALA A 53 -8.00 8.42 16.58
N LEU A 54 -8.18 7.73 15.44
CA LEU A 54 -8.54 6.31 15.44
C LEU A 54 -7.44 5.44 16.05
N VAL A 55 -6.17 5.71 15.72
CA VAL A 55 -5.03 4.99 16.28
C VAL A 55 -4.90 5.20 17.79
N GLU A 56 -5.11 6.43 18.28
CA GLU A 56 -5.14 6.73 19.71
C GLU A 56 -6.26 5.97 20.41
N GLU A 57 -7.48 6.01 19.88
CA GLU A 57 -8.65 5.32 20.45
C GLU A 57 -8.41 3.80 20.56
N VAL A 58 -7.88 3.19 19.50
CA VAL A 58 -7.68 1.73 19.48
C VAL A 58 -6.43 1.32 20.23
N LEU A 59 -5.29 1.98 20.02
CA LEU A 59 -3.97 1.54 20.55
C LEU A 59 -3.55 2.24 21.85
N GLY A 60 -4.19 3.36 22.22
CA GLY A 60 -3.82 4.18 23.38
C GLY A 60 -2.51 4.97 23.18
N ILE A 61 -2.07 5.18 21.93
CA ILE A 61 -0.85 5.94 21.61
C ILE A 61 -1.24 7.37 21.28
N GLN A 62 -0.91 8.31 22.17
CA GLN A 62 -1.41 9.69 22.10
C GLN A 62 -0.50 10.63 21.30
N SER A 63 0.77 10.27 21.14
CA SER A 63 1.73 11.06 20.38
C SER A 63 1.93 10.50 18.99
N TRP A 64 1.93 11.41 18.02
CA TRP A 64 2.24 11.13 16.63
C TRP A 64 3.08 12.27 16.08
N GLN A 65 3.81 11.98 15.01
CA GLN A 65 4.71 12.93 14.35
C GLN A 65 4.58 12.79 12.84
N VAL A 66 4.98 13.85 12.13
CA VAL A 66 4.93 13.93 10.68
C VAL A 66 6.33 14.18 10.14
N TRP A 67 6.75 13.36 9.19
CA TRP A 67 8.05 13.43 8.53
C TRP A 67 7.84 13.47 7.02
N PRO A 68 8.18 14.58 6.34
CA PRO A 68 8.27 14.58 4.89
C PRO A 68 9.27 13.53 4.42
N TYR A 69 8.96 12.81 3.35
CA TYR A 69 9.75 11.69 2.84
C TYR A 69 11.22 12.10 2.62
N ARG A 70 11.45 13.29 2.05
CA ARG A 70 12.79 13.85 1.86
C ARG A 70 13.55 14.05 3.17
N ALA A 71 12.90 14.60 4.19
CA ALA A 71 13.52 14.86 5.48
C ALA A 71 13.85 13.56 6.20
N LEU A 72 12.97 12.56 6.13
CA LEU A 72 13.18 11.25 6.74
C LEU A 72 14.38 10.52 6.16
N PHE A 73 14.50 10.48 4.83
CA PHE A 73 15.65 9.89 4.14
C PHE A 73 16.95 10.68 4.41
N GLY A 74 16.87 12.01 4.45
CA GLY A 74 18.02 12.85 4.78
C GLY A 74 18.54 12.59 6.19
N GLU A 75 17.64 12.51 7.17
CA GLU A 75 17.98 12.30 8.58
C GLU A 75 18.56 10.90 8.84
N LEU A 76 17.90 9.85 8.33
CA LEU A 76 18.26 8.47 8.67
C LEU A 76 19.34 7.88 7.76
N MET A 77 19.47 8.38 6.53
CA MET A 77 20.29 7.75 5.50
C MET A 77 21.23 8.72 4.78
N ALA A 78 21.17 10.03 5.07
CA ALA A 78 21.88 11.07 4.32
C ALA A 78 21.60 11.03 2.80
N ILE A 79 20.40 10.57 2.43
CA ILE A 79 19.95 10.45 1.03
C ILE A 79 18.93 11.55 0.74
N ASP A 80 19.07 12.20 -0.42
CA ASP A 80 18.03 13.07 -0.96
C ASP A 80 17.21 12.32 -2.03
N PRO A 81 16.01 11.79 -1.71
CA PRO A 81 15.21 11.01 -2.64
C PRO A 81 14.74 11.82 -3.86
N PHE A 82 14.87 13.15 -3.84
CA PHE A 82 14.49 14.07 -4.92
C PHE A 82 15.68 14.62 -5.70
N GLU A 83 16.91 14.16 -5.44
CA GLU A 83 18.07 14.64 -6.19
C GLU A 83 17.91 14.45 -7.71
N GLY A 84 18.28 15.44 -8.51
CA GLY A 84 18.12 15.36 -9.97
C GLY A 84 18.96 14.24 -10.60
N GLY A 85 18.60 13.81 -11.80
CA GLY A 85 19.33 12.76 -12.52
C GLY A 85 18.42 11.94 -13.41
N ASP A 86 18.98 10.88 -14.01
CA ASP A 86 18.18 9.90 -14.76
C ASP A 86 17.30 9.10 -13.78
N PRO A 87 15.96 9.13 -13.91
CA PRO A 87 15.04 8.36 -13.06
C PRO A 87 15.24 6.84 -13.13
N HIS A 88 15.96 6.35 -14.13
CA HIS A 88 16.31 4.93 -14.30
C HIS A 88 17.67 4.59 -13.71
N SER A 89 18.47 5.58 -13.34
CA SER A 89 19.73 5.39 -12.64
C SER A 89 19.54 5.54 -11.14
N VAL A 90 20.15 4.63 -10.39
CA VAL A 90 20.28 4.75 -8.94
C VAL A 90 21.67 5.34 -8.66
N PRO A 91 21.77 6.43 -7.89
CA PRO A 91 23.06 6.95 -7.43
C PRO A 91 23.87 5.86 -6.73
N GLU A 92 25.15 5.68 -7.09
CA GLU A 92 25.95 4.56 -6.55
C GLU A 92 26.04 4.60 -5.03
N GLY A 93 26.10 5.80 -4.42
CA GLY A 93 26.10 5.95 -2.96
C GLY A 93 24.86 5.36 -2.28
N TRP A 94 23.69 5.38 -2.94
CA TRP A 94 22.49 4.71 -2.38
C TRP A 94 22.63 3.19 -2.43
N LEU A 95 23.23 2.66 -3.51
CA LEU A 95 23.48 1.23 -3.66
C LEU A 95 24.52 0.74 -2.66
N GLU A 96 25.57 1.53 -2.38
CA GLU A 96 26.54 1.26 -1.33
C GLU A 96 25.86 1.16 0.04
N ILE A 97 25.07 2.16 0.41
CA ILE A 97 24.29 2.14 1.66
C ILE A 97 23.35 0.92 1.71
N ALA A 98 22.65 0.62 0.61
CA ALA A 98 21.77 -0.55 0.55
C ALA A 98 22.53 -1.86 0.75
N ARG A 99 23.71 -2.03 0.14
CA ARG A 99 24.56 -3.22 0.31
C ARG A 99 25.10 -3.34 1.73
N GLU A 100 25.48 -2.22 2.35
CA GLU A 100 25.98 -2.20 3.73
C GLU A 100 24.89 -2.58 4.74
N GLN A 101 23.67 -2.08 4.54
CA GLN A 101 22.57 -2.26 5.50
C GLN A 101 21.75 -3.54 5.27
N VAL A 102 21.56 -3.94 4.01
CA VAL A 102 20.68 -5.06 3.61
C VAL A 102 21.47 -6.30 3.18
N GLY A 103 22.72 -6.14 2.76
CA GLY A 103 23.56 -7.21 2.23
C GLY A 103 23.37 -7.39 0.72
N GLU A 104 22.95 -8.58 0.29
CA GLU A 104 22.69 -8.84 -1.13
C GLU A 104 21.45 -8.06 -1.61
N ILE A 105 21.65 -7.22 -2.63
CA ILE A 105 20.57 -6.47 -3.27
C ILE A 105 20.29 -7.02 -4.67
N PRO A 106 19.03 -6.94 -5.16
CA PRO A 106 18.70 -7.38 -6.51
C PRO A 106 19.53 -6.67 -7.58
N GLU A 107 19.87 -7.40 -8.65
CA GLU A 107 20.50 -6.81 -9.84
C GLU A 107 19.51 -5.86 -10.54
N ALA A 108 20.01 -4.70 -10.98
CA ALA A 108 19.26 -3.71 -11.75
C ALA A 108 18.01 -3.11 -11.06
N LEU A 109 18.20 -2.57 -9.85
CA LEU A 109 17.18 -1.71 -9.23
C LEU A 109 17.03 -0.40 -10.02
N ASP A 110 15.80 0.03 -10.22
CA ASP A 110 15.52 1.43 -10.55
C ASP A 110 15.38 2.26 -9.27
N ARG A 111 15.26 3.58 -9.44
CA ARG A 111 15.26 4.51 -8.31
C ARG A 111 14.16 4.27 -7.30
N ASP A 112 12.91 4.05 -7.73
CA ASP A 112 11.83 3.77 -6.79
C ASP A 112 12.03 2.41 -6.11
N ALA A 113 12.55 1.39 -6.81
CA ALA A 113 12.81 0.09 -6.21
C ALA A 113 13.92 0.16 -5.16
N ALA A 114 14.96 0.97 -5.38
CA ALA A 114 15.98 1.25 -4.38
C ALA A 114 15.40 1.99 -3.16
N LEU A 115 14.55 2.99 -3.39
CA LEU A 115 13.86 3.71 -2.31
C LEU A 115 12.91 2.81 -1.52
N ASP A 116 12.13 1.96 -2.18
CA ASP A 116 11.25 0.98 -1.53
C ASP A 116 12.07 0.00 -0.67
N LEU A 117 13.21 -0.47 -1.18
CA LEU A 117 14.12 -1.37 -0.45
C LEU A 117 14.67 -0.71 0.82
N LEU A 118 15.18 0.52 0.70
CA LEU A 118 15.73 1.30 1.82
C LEU A 118 14.63 1.67 2.83
N MET A 119 13.44 2.01 2.35
CA MET A 119 12.30 2.29 3.20
C MET A 119 11.98 1.07 4.07
N SER A 120 11.81 -0.10 3.47
CA SER A 120 11.36 -1.30 4.19
C SER A 120 12.43 -1.97 5.06
N HIS A 121 13.71 -1.92 4.65
CA HIS A 121 14.79 -2.63 5.35
C HIS A 121 15.62 -1.74 6.26
N CYS A 122 15.60 -0.42 6.08
CA CYS A 122 16.41 0.51 6.88
C CYS A 122 15.53 1.46 7.68
N ILE A 123 14.64 2.20 7.01
CA ILE A 123 13.85 3.26 7.66
C ILE A 123 12.77 2.68 8.58
N GLU A 124 11.95 1.75 8.09
CA GLU A 124 10.90 1.09 8.87
C GLU A 124 11.43 0.50 10.20
N PRO A 125 12.54 -0.27 10.20
CA PRO A 125 13.19 -0.70 11.44
C PRO A 125 13.69 0.44 12.33
N ALA A 126 14.27 1.50 11.76
CA ALA A 126 14.84 2.63 12.50
C ALA A 126 13.78 3.46 13.23
N ILE A 127 12.58 3.59 12.66
CA ILE A 127 11.45 4.32 13.27
C ILE A 127 10.59 3.44 14.18
N ARG A 128 11.03 2.22 14.52
CA ARG A 128 10.24 1.28 15.33
C ARG A 128 9.81 1.87 16.68
N ASP A 129 10.71 2.55 17.37
CA ASP A 129 10.45 3.03 18.73
C ASP A 129 9.96 4.48 18.79
N TRP A 130 9.59 5.04 17.63
CA TRP A 130 9.21 6.44 17.46
C TRP A 130 7.71 6.72 17.68
N GLY A 131 6.95 5.71 18.12
CA GLY A 131 5.51 5.82 18.30
C GLY A 131 4.74 5.72 16.98
N VAL A 132 3.84 6.67 16.73
CA VAL A 132 3.10 6.80 15.46
C VAL A 132 3.82 7.79 14.56
N VAL A 133 4.22 7.35 13.37
CA VAL A 133 4.96 8.17 12.40
C VAL A 133 4.16 8.26 11.11
N PHE A 134 3.74 9.47 10.75
CA PHE A 134 3.21 9.77 9.43
C PHE A 134 4.36 10.17 8.52
N VAL A 135 4.56 9.43 7.43
CA VAL A 135 5.47 9.82 6.34
C VAL A 135 4.64 10.51 5.27
N THR A 136 5.03 11.71 4.82
CA THR A 136 4.28 12.52 3.84
C THR A 136 5.12 12.89 2.63
N ASP A 137 4.52 13.56 1.64
CA ASP A 137 5.26 14.23 0.55
C ASP A 137 6.15 13.26 -0.25
N PHE A 138 5.59 12.11 -0.62
CA PHE A 138 6.28 11.08 -1.39
C PHE A 138 6.73 11.61 -2.77
N PRO A 139 7.77 11.01 -3.38
CA PRO A 139 8.14 11.31 -4.76
C PRO A 139 6.95 11.17 -5.73
N PRO A 140 6.80 12.04 -6.75
CA PRO A 140 5.71 11.94 -7.73
C PRO A 140 5.63 10.58 -8.45
N SER A 141 6.75 9.88 -8.59
CA SER A 141 6.80 8.51 -9.13
C SER A 141 6.05 7.50 -8.28
N GLN A 142 5.95 7.75 -6.97
CA GLN A 142 5.26 6.94 -5.99
C GLN A 142 3.89 7.55 -5.59
N ALA A 143 3.29 8.38 -6.45
CA ALA A 143 2.02 9.04 -6.13
C ALA A 143 0.83 8.09 -6.07
N ALA A 144 0.89 6.92 -6.70
CA ALA A 144 -0.22 5.98 -6.83
C ALA A 144 -1.49 6.64 -7.42
N LEU A 145 -2.46 7.04 -6.60
CA LEU A 145 -3.67 7.77 -7.01
C LEU A 145 -3.77 9.18 -6.39
N ALA A 146 -2.76 9.60 -5.64
CA ALA A 146 -2.69 10.93 -5.06
C ALA A 146 -2.46 11.99 -6.13
N ARG A 147 -2.91 13.22 -5.85
CA ARG A 147 -2.54 14.40 -6.64
C ARG A 147 -1.09 14.79 -6.40
N ILE A 148 -0.51 15.47 -7.38
CA ILE A 148 0.80 16.11 -7.27
C ILE A 148 0.62 17.56 -6.84
N GLN A 149 1.44 18.02 -5.90
CA GLN A 149 1.48 19.39 -5.42
C GLN A 149 2.93 19.89 -5.38
N ARG A 150 3.13 21.20 -5.26
CA ARG A 150 4.46 21.81 -5.16
C ARG A 150 4.67 22.36 -3.74
N VAL A 151 5.65 21.83 -3.04
CA VAL A 151 6.06 22.25 -1.68
C VAL A 151 7.51 22.72 -1.77
N ASP A 152 7.76 23.97 -1.35
CA ASP A 152 9.09 24.60 -1.41
C ASP A 152 9.81 24.45 -2.75
N GLY A 153 9.04 24.59 -3.84
CA GLY A 153 9.57 24.48 -5.20
C GLY A 153 9.86 23.06 -5.68
N THR A 154 9.55 22.02 -4.90
CA THR A 154 9.69 20.60 -5.27
C THR A 154 8.30 19.98 -5.50
N GLU A 155 8.15 19.18 -6.56
CA GLU A 155 6.92 18.42 -6.77
C GLU A 155 6.89 17.18 -5.87
N VAL A 156 5.79 17.01 -5.14
CA VAL A 156 5.56 15.89 -4.22
C VAL A 156 4.15 15.34 -4.43
N ALA A 157 3.97 14.06 -4.17
CA ALA A 157 2.66 13.46 -4.09
C ALA A 157 2.01 13.81 -2.74
N ALA A 158 0.76 14.25 -2.76
CA ALA A 158 -0.06 14.49 -1.58
C ALA A 158 -0.55 13.15 -0.98
N ARG A 159 0.42 12.26 -0.68
CA ARG A 159 0.28 10.93 -0.13
C ARG A 159 0.88 10.91 1.27
N PHE A 160 0.29 10.14 2.16
CA PHE A 160 0.90 9.80 3.44
C PHE A 160 0.80 8.31 3.71
N GLU A 161 1.69 7.84 4.57
CA GLU A 161 1.60 6.53 5.19
C GLU A 161 1.75 6.67 6.70
N CYS A 162 0.98 5.89 7.45
CA CYS A 162 1.05 5.82 8.90
C CYS A 162 1.80 4.56 9.31
N TYR A 163 2.89 4.72 10.03
CA TYR A 163 3.70 3.64 10.58
C TYR A 163 3.54 3.57 12.09
N VAL A 164 3.39 2.36 12.62
CA VAL A 164 3.36 2.10 14.07
C VAL A 164 4.26 0.92 14.36
N ARG A 165 5.23 1.10 15.26
CA ARG A 165 6.24 0.07 15.58
C ARG A 165 6.98 -0.46 14.34
N GLY A 166 7.31 0.45 13.42
CA GLY A 166 8.04 0.12 12.19
C GLY A 166 7.25 -0.76 11.22
N GLN A 167 5.91 -0.71 11.30
CA GLN A 167 5.02 -1.41 10.37
C GLN A 167 4.05 -0.41 9.75
N GLU A 168 3.90 -0.42 8.43
CA GLU A 168 2.88 0.33 7.71
C GLU A 168 1.48 -0.14 8.17
N LEU A 169 0.72 0.77 8.77
CA LEU A 169 -0.63 0.54 9.25
C LEU A 169 -1.68 1.07 8.26
N ALA A 170 -1.42 2.22 7.65
CA ALA A 170 -2.35 2.85 6.72
C ALA A 170 -1.63 3.62 5.62
N ASN A 171 -2.28 3.76 4.47
CA ASN A 171 -1.80 4.52 3.30
C ASN A 171 -2.95 5.37 2.78
N GLY A 172 -2.72 6.68 2.65
CA GLY A 172 -3.75 7.65 2.31
C GLY A 172 -3.29 8.75 1.38
N TYR A 173 -4.26 9.39 0.74
CA TYR A 173 -4.06 10.31 -0.37
C TYR A 173 -5.00 11.51 -0.25
N TRP A 174 -4.52 12.67 -0.68
CA TRP A 174 -5.39 13.69 -1.25
C TRP A 174 -5.62 13.33 -2.70
N GLU A 175 -6.84 12.96 -3.05
CA GLU A 175 -7.13 12.21 -4.27
C GLU A 175 -6.88 13.03 -5.53
N GLN A 176 -6.34 12.42 -6.58
CA GLN A 176 -6.31 13.03 -7.90
C GLN A 176 -7.72 13.02 -8.49
N THR A 177 -8.37 14.18 -8.52
CA THR A 177 -9.74 14.33 -9.04
C THR A 177 -9.77 14.59 -10.55
N ASP A 178 -8.68 15.11 -11.11
CA ASP A 178 -8.59 15.38 -12.54
C ASP A 178 -8.36 14.09 -13.34
N ALA A 179 -9.29 13.82 -14.27
CA ALA A 179 -9.28 12.57 -15.03
C ALA A 179 -8.10 12.48 -16.01
N GLU A 180 -7.67 13.59 -16.60
CA GLU A 180 -6.56 13.62 -17.57
C GLU A 180 -5.23 13.40 -16.86
N ALA A 181 -5.01 14.10 -15.75
CA ALA A 181 -3.85 13.94 -14.88
C ALA A 181 -3.76 12.51 -14.32
N LEU A 182 -4.88 11.94 -13.85
CA LEU A 182 -4.93 10.56 -13.39
C LEU A 182 -4.58 9.58 -14.53
N THR A 183 -5.17 9.78 -15.71
CA THR A 183 -4.88 8.94 -16.89
C THR A 183 -3.40 8.99 -17.27
N ALA A 184 -2.81 10.18 -17.30
CA ALA A 184 -1.38 10.36 -17.57
C ALA A 184 -0.51 9.68 -16.51
N GLN A 185 -0.90 9.73 -15.23
CA GLN A 185 -0.21 9.07 -14.12
C GLN A 185 -0.24 7.54 -14.25
N LEU A 186 -1.42 6.96 -14.50
CA LEU A 186 -1.57 5.51 -14.71
C LEU A 186 -0.77 5.01 -15.92
N ASN A 187 -0.73 5.80 -17.00
CA ASN A 187 0.10 5.48 -18.16
C ASN A 187 1.60 5.51 -17.86
N ARG A 188 2.07 6.49 -17.08
CA ARG A 188 3.47 6.55 -16.61
C ARG A 188 3.82 5.36 -15.71
N GLU A 189 2.93 4.99 -14.79
CA GLU A 189 3.10 3.79 -13.95
C GLU A 189 3.22 2.53 -14.82
N ASN A 190 2.32 2.36 -15.80
CA ASN A 190 2.37 1.22 -16.71
C ASN A 190 3.62 1.18 -17.59
N ALA A 191 4.12 2.32 -18.05
CA ALA A 191 5.41 2.39 -18.72
C ALA A 191 6.53 1.90 -17.80
N ARG A 192 6.53 2.34 -16.53
CA ARG A 192 7.50 1.90 -15.53
C ARG A 192 7.47 0.41 -15.27
N ARG A 193 6.26 -0.14 -15.07
CA ARG A 193 6.03 -1.58 -14.90
C ARG A 193 6.60 -2.38 -16.07
N LYS A 194 6.37 -1.94 -17.32
CA LYS A 194 6.90 -2.60 -18.51
C LYS A 194 8.43 -2.63 -18.54
N MET A 195 9.11 -1.55 -18.15
CA MET A 195 10.58 -1.54 -18.10
C MET A 195 11.12 -2.51 -17.05
N ARG A 196 10.39 -2.71 -15.94
CA ARG A 196 10.71 -3.73 -14.93
C ARG A 196 10.33 -5.16 -15.35
N GLY A 197 9.90 -5.38 -16.59
CA GLY A 197 9.41 -6.68 -17.05
C GLY A 197 8.08 -7.11 -16.40
N LEU A 198 7.38 -6.21 -15.72
CA LEU A 198 6.10 -6.49 -15.09
C LEU A 198 4.95 -6.27 -16.07
N MET A 199 3.90 -7.08 -15.93
CA MET A 199 2.67 -6.90 -16.70
C MET A 199 2.03 -5.54 -16.38
N PRO A 200 1.58 -4.78 -17.40
CA PRO A 200 0.82 -3.56 -17.18
C PRO A 200 -0.49 -3.87 -16.45
N ARG A 201 -0.91 -2.95 -15.59
CA ARG A 201 -2.22 -2.99 -14.93
C ARG A 201 -3.26 -2.44 -15.90
N PRO A 202 -4.37 -3.16 -16.16
CA PRO A 202 -5.49 -2.62 -16.92
C PRO A 202 -5.99 -1.33 -16.27
N ILE A 203 -6.14 -0.29 -17.07
CA ILE A 203 -6.74 0.96 -16.62
C ILE A 203 -8.25 0.72 -16.50
N ASP A 204 -8.83 1.00 -15.32
CA ASP A 204 -10.27 0.85 -15.11
C ASP A 204 -11.03 2.02 -15.77
N GLU A 205 -11.60 1.75 -16.93
CA GLU A 205 -12.41 2.72 -17.68
C GLU A 205 -13.61 3.26 -16.88
N ARG A 206 -14.19 2.45 -15.97
CA ARG A 206 -15.31 2.88 -15.13
C ARG A 206 -14.84 3.83 -14.03
N LEU A 207 -13.62 3.66 -13.55
CA LEU A 207 -13.00 4.60 -12.62
C LEU A 207 -12.75 5.94 -13.32
N LEU A 208 -12.19 5.92 -14.53
CA LEU A 208 -11.93 7.14 -15.31
C LEU A 208 -13.23 7.85 -15.67
N ALA A 209 -14.26 7.13 -16.11
CA ALA A 209 -15.58 7.70 -16.38
C ALA A 209 -16.18 8.38 -15.14
N ALA A 210 -15.97 7.82 -13.94
CA ALA A 210 -16.40 8.46 -12.70
C ALA A 210 -15.61 9.74 -12.37
N HIS A 211 -14.32 9.81 -12.69
CA HIS A 211 -13.54 11.04 -12.54
C HIS A 211 -14.01 12.11 -13.53
N GLN A 212 -14.26 11.72 -14.79
CA GLN A 212 -14.81 12.60 -15.83
C GLN A 212 -16.21 13.13 -15.49
N HIS A 213 -17.03 12.32 -14.81
CA HIS A 213 -18.34 12.77 -14.33
C HIS A 213 -18.23 13.84 -13.22
N GLY A 214 -17.10 13.85 -12.50
CA GLY A 214 -16.81 14.77 -11.41
C GLY A 214 -16.61 14.01 -10.10
N LEU A 215 -15.36 13.61 -9.84
CA LEU A 215 -14.99 13.19 -8.49
C LEU A 215 -14.85 14.45 -7.61
N PRO A 216 -15.62 14.59 -6.51
CA PRO A 216 -15.46 15.73 -5.62
C PRO A 216 -14.06 15.75 -5.00
N ASP A 217 -13.57 16.94 -4.65
CA ASP A 217 -12.36 17.08 -3.85
C ASP A 217 -12.50 16.26 -2.57
N CYS A 218 -11.55 15.36 -2.32
CA CYS A 218 -11.61 14.42 -1.21
C CYS A 218 -10.24 13.85 -0.87
N ALA A 219 -10.11 13.36 0.36
CA ALA A 219 -9.01 12.53 0.80
C ALA A 219 -9.52 11.13 1.13
N GLY A 220 -8.72 10.10 0.82
CA GLY A 220 -9.02 8.70 1.07
C GLY A 220 -7.87 8.00 1.78
N VAL A 221 -8.15 6.99 2.59
CA VAL A 221 -7.13 6.20 3.29
C VAL A 221 -7.59 4.76 3.46
N ALA A 222 -6.66 3.83 3.33
CA ALA A 222 -6.85 2.42 3.60
C ALA A 222 -5.96 1.99 4.79
N LEU A 223 -6.56 1.32 5.77
CA LEU A 223 -5.94 0.85 7.00
C LEU A 223 -6.08 -0.67 7.14
N GLY A 224 -4.98 -1.36 7.43
CA GLY A 224 -4.97 -2.80 7.65
C GLY A 224 -5.55 -3.16 9.01
N VAL A 225 -6.79 -3.67 9.05
CA VAL A 225 -7.50 -4.00 10.30
C VAL A 225 -6.79 -5.13 11.04
N ASP A 226 -6.31 -6.15 10.31
CA ASP A 226 -5.59 -7.27 10.94
C ASP A 226 -4.27 -6.78 11.58
N ARG A 227 -3.56 -5.82 10.94
CA ARG A 227 -2.35 -5.22 11.52
C ARG A 227 -2.68 -4.38 12.75
N LEU A 228 -3.77 -3.61 12.72
CA LEU A 228 -4.25 -2.85 13.88
C LEU A 228 -4.55 -3.77 15.07
N LEU A 229 -5.24 -4.89 14.83
CA LEU A 229 -5.52 -5.89 15.87
C LEU A 229 -4.25 -6.55 16.40
N ALA A 230 -3.31 -6.90 15.51
CA ALA A 230 -2.03 -7.46 15.91
C ALA A 230 -1.26 -6.49 16.82
N LEU A 231 -1.21 -5.20 16.47
CA LEU A 231 -0.60 -4.16 17.29
C LEU A 231 -1.28 -4.03 18.66
N LYS A 232 -2.63 -4.01 18.69
CA LYS A 232 -3.41 -3.92 19.95
C LYS A 232 -3.15 -5.08 20.89
N LEU A 233 -3.01 -6.29 20.35
CA LEU A 233 -2.77 -7.51 21.12
C LEU A 233 -1.28 -7.77 21.40
N GLY A 234 -0.37 -6.93 20.89
CA GLY A 234 1.07 -7.18 20.97
C GLY A 234 1.50 -8.43 20.21
N ALA A 235 0.73 -8.86 19.20
CA ALA A 235 1.02 -10.04 18.43
C ALA A 235 2.14 -9.78 17.42
N GLU A 236 3.10 -10.70 17.37
CA GLU A 236 4.24 -10.61 16.44
C GLU A 236 3.92 -11.08 15.02
N ARG A 237 2.80 -11.79 14.82
CA ARG A 237 2.43 -12.39 13.53
C ARG A 237 0.96 -12.11 13.23
N LEU A 238 0.66 -11.84 11.96
CA LEU A 238 -0.71 -11.63 11.50
C LEU A 238 -1.59 -12.89 11.66
N SER A 239 -0.98 -14.07 11.59
CA SER A 239 -1.65 -15.35 11.80
C SER A 239 -2.28 -15.49 13.20
N SER A 240 -1.80 -14.72 14.19
CA SER A 240 -2.35 -14.75 15.56
C SER A 240 -3.69 -14.02 15.69
N VAL A 241 -4.08 -13.24 14.68
CA VAL A 241 -5.33 -12.46 14.68
C VAL A 241 -6.27 -12.83 13.53
N ILE A 242 -5.90 -13.82 12.72
CA ILE A 242 -6.71 -14.38 11.64
C ILE A 242 -7.12 -15.80 12.05
N SER A 243 -8.42 -16.11 12.06
CA SER A 243 -8.92 -17.41 12.54
C SER A 243 -8.36 -18.60 11.76
N PHE A 244 -8.20 -18.45 10.44
CA PHE A 244 -7.58 -19.43 9.54
C PHE A 244 -6.68 -18.69 8.57
N ASP A 245 -5.38 -18.69 8.82
CA ASP A 245 -4.40 -18.06 7.94
C ASP A 245 -4.20 -18.89 6.65
N TRP A 246 -3.48 -18.31 5.69
CA TRP A 246 -3.36 -18.90 4.36
C TRP A 246 -2.76 -20.32 4.33
N PRO A 247 -1.68 -20.64 5.06
CA PRO A 247 -1.19 -22.02 5.16
C PRO A 247 -2.25 -23.01 5.66
N VAL A 248 -3.02 -22.66 6.70
CA VAL A 248 -4.07 -23.52 7.26
C VAL A 248 -5.25 -23.65 6.29
N ALA A 249 -5.67 -22.55 5.66
CA ALA A 249 -6.75 -22.55 4.67
C ALA A 249 -6.41 -23.39 3.42
N CYS A 250 -5.15 -23.37 2.98
CA CYS A 250 -4.68 -24.18 1.85
C CYS A 250 -4.58 -25.66 2.19
N LEU A 251 -4.26 -26.03 3.43
CA LEU A 251 -4.27 -27.43 3.88
C LEU A 251 -5.69 -28.04 3.87
N ALA A 252 -6.72 -27.22 4.12
CA ALA A 252 -8.10 -27.65 4.03
C ALA A 252 -8.56 -27.91 2.58
N THR A 253 -8.01 -27.18 1.59
CA THR A 253 -8.35 -27.38 0.17
C THR A 253 -7.67 -28.60 -0.45
N THR A 254 -6.52 -29.05 0.04
CA THR A 254 -5.88 -30.32 -0.40
C THR A 254 -6.74 -31.55 -0.10
N HIS A 255 -7.56 -31.51 0.96
CA HIS A 255 -8.52 -32.58 1.25
C HIS A 255 -9.80 -32.51 0.41
N ILE A 256 -10.17 -31.33 -0.11
CA ILE A 256 -11.36 -31.14 -0.96
C ILE A 256 -11.06 -31.55 -2.41
N THR A 257 -9.85 -31.33 -2.92
CA THR A 257 -9.43 -31.85 -4.24
C THR A 257 -9.35 -33.38 -4.26
N TYR A 258 -8.94 -34.02 -3.16
CA TYR A 258 -9.01 -35.49 -3.07
C TYR A 258 -10.45 -36.03 -3.07
N ARG A 259 -11.43 -35.32 -2.49
CA ARG A 259 -12.84 -35.75 -2.55
C ARG A 259 -13.52 -35.49 -3.90
N ARG A 260 -13.10 -34.48 -4.68
CA ARG A 260 -13.59 -34.30 -6.05
C ARG A 260 -13.05 -35.35 -7.03
N LEU A 261 -11.82 -35.83 -6.86
CA LEU A 261 -11.28 -36.92 -7.70
C LEU A 261 -11.95 -38.28 -7.42
N THR A 262 -12.44 -38.55 -6.21
CA THR A 262 -13.15 -39.80 -5.88
C THR A 262 -14.60 -39.80 -6.36
N ILE A 263 -15.28 -38.65 -6.45
CA ILE A 263 -16.66 -38.57 -6.96
C ILE A 263 -16.70 -38.73 -8.49
N VAL A 264 -15.71 -38.19 -9.21
CA VAL A 264 -15.63 -38.35 -10.68
C VAL A 264 -15.32 -39.80 -11.08
N HIS A 265 -14.60 -40.57 -10.25
CA HIS A 265 -14.35 -42.00 -10.50
C HIS A 265 -15.51 -42.93 -10.11
N LYS A 266 -16.39 -42.54 -9.17
CA LYS A 266 -17.56 -43.34 -8.81
C LYS A 266 -18.76 -43.16 -9.74
N VAL A 267 -18.86 -42.05 -10.47
CA VAL A 267 -19.94 -41.84 -11.46
C VAL A 267 -19.65 -42.56 -12.79
N ARG A 268 -18.38 -42.85 -13.12
CA ARG A 268 -18.01 -43.67 -14.30
C ARG A 268 -18.22 -45.19 -14.13
N ALA A 269 -18.44 -45.67 -12.90
CA ALA A 269 -18.73 -47.08 -12.64
C ALA A 269 -20.24 -47.41 -12.63
N TRP A 270 -21.11 -46.41 -12.81
CA TRP A 270 -22.57 -46.57 -12.74
C TRP A 270 -23.30 -46.35 -14.08
N VAL A 271 -22.60 -45.87 -15.11
CA VAL A 271 -23.14 -45.74 -16.47
C VAL A 271 -22.31 -46.63 -17.37
N GLY A 272 -22.65 -47.92 -17.37
CA GLY A 272 -22.10 -48.87 -18.33
C GLY A 272 -22.61 -48.55 -19.73
N VAL A 273 -21.72 -48.04 -20.58
CA VAL A 273 -21.86 -48.08 -22.04
C VAL A 273 -20.47 -48.42 -22.58
N ALA A 274 -20.45 -49.45 -23.42
CA ALA A 274 -19.29 -50.06 -24.06
C ALA A 274 -18.47 -49.10 -24.93
#